data_AF-A0A7C3SS02-F1
#
_entry.id   AF-A0A7C3SS02-F1
#
_cell.length_a   1.000
_cell.length_b   1.000
_cell.length_c   1.000
_cell.angle_alpha   90.00
_cell.angle_beta   90.00
_cell.angle_gamma   90.00
#
_symmetry.space_group_name_H-M   'P 1'
#
loop_
_entity.id
_entity.type
_entity.pdbx_description
1 polymer ?
#
loop_
_entity_poly.entity_id
_entity_poly.type
_entity_poly.pdbx_seq_one_letter_code
_entity_poly.pdbx_strand_id
1 'polypeptide(L)'
;MRVGFFSPTINRIGGGEWITLNMIYALKTKKHEIIVYSAEKINDVHIREFFGCNLKIDKEVVIPPNLFDPYAIENAYLNLLKSYIFKFKCDFLIDTFSNAVFPWVDA
;
A
#
# COMPACT_ATOMS: atom_id res chain seq x y z
N MET A 1 -12.28 10.41 -2.43
CA MET A 1 -11.66 9.39 -3.30
C MET A 1 -11.04 8.33 -2.42
N ARG A 2 -11.10 7.08 -2.87
CA ARG A 2 -10.44 5.92 -2.27
C ARG A 2 -9.07 5.77 -2.90
N VAL A 3 -8.02 5.88 -2.10
CA VAL A 3 -6.65 5.71 -2.55
C VAL A 3 -6.11 4.41 -1.98
N GLY A 4 -5.72 3.51 -2.88
CA GLY A 4 -5.06 2.26 -2.57
C GLY A 4 -3.54 2.44 -2.53
N PHE A 5 -2.90 1.86 -1.53
CA PHE A 5 -1.44 1.74 -1.44
C PHE A 5 -1.04 0.28 -1.41
N PHE A 6 -0.19 -0.15 -2.35
CA PHE A 6 0.49 -1.42 -2.23
C PHE A 6 1.83 -1.23 -1.51
N SER A 7 1.89 -1.69 -0.27
CA SER A 7 3.09 -1.64 0.57
C SER A 7 3.12 -2.92 1.42
N PRO A 8 3.68 -4.01 0.89
CA PRO A 8 3.66 -5.31 1.55
C PRO A 8 4.44 -5.31 2.86
N THR A 9 5.45 -4.44 2.97
CA THR A 9 6.39 -4.30 4.09
C THR A 9 6.13 -3.07 4.94
N ILE A 10 4.91 -2.52 4.97
CA ILE A 10 4.59 -1.25 5.64
C ILE A 10 5.04 -1.15 7.12
N ASN A 11 5.19 -2.28 7.82
CA ASN A 11 5.71 -2.29 9.20
C ASN A 11 7.24 -2.19 9.28
N ARG A 12 7.97 -2.49 8.21
CA ARG A 12 9.44 -2.45 8.13
C ARG A 12 9.84 -1.11 7.54
N ILE A 13 9.88 -0.09 8.38
CA ILE A 13 9.92 1.29 7.90
C ILE A 13 11.29 1.62 7.31
N GLY A 14 11.40 1.47 5.99
CA GLY A 14 12.53 1.89 5.16
C GLY A 14 12.19 3.14 4.34
N GLY A 15 12.93 3.36 3.24
CA GLY A 15 12.73 4.53 2.39
C GLY A 15 11.37 4.55 1.68
N GLY A 16 10.95 3.42 1.11
CA GLY A 16 9.67 3.28 0.42
C GLY A 16 8.51 3.48 1.38
N GLU A 17 8.52 2.79 2.51
CA GLU A 17 7.50 2.88 3.55
C GLU A 17 7.40 4.28 4.14
N TRP A 18 8.52 4.98 4.35
CA TRP A 18 8.50 6.35 4.81
C TRP A 18 7.76 7.28 3.85
N ILE A 19 8.00 7.13 2.54
CA ILE A 19 7.27 7.87 1.51
C ILE A 19 5.78 7.50 1.56
N THR A 20 5.46 6.21 1.63
CA THR A 20 4.08 5.71 1.73
C THR A 20 3.35 6.35 2.92
N LEU A 21 3.93 6.34 4.11
CA LEU A 21 3.33 6.90 5.33
C LEU A 21 3.10 8.42 5.20
N ASN A 22 4.06 9.16 4.63
CA ASN A 22 3.91 10.59 4.38
C ASN A 22 2.81 10.89 3.36
N MET A 23 2.71 10.11 2.28
CA MET A 23 1.64 10.25 1.29
C MET A 23 0.27 9.96 1.91
N ILE A 24 0.16 8.88 2.68
CA ILE A 24 -1.05 8.54 3.43
C ILE A 24 -1.43 9.71 4.35
N TYR A 25 -0.49 10.23 5.13
CA TYR A 25 -0.73 11.35 6.03
C TYR A 25 -1.29 12.57 5.28
N ALA A 26 -0.62 12.99 4.20
CA ALA A 26 -1.04 14.11 3.38
C ALA A 26 -2.46 13.90 2.80
N LEU A 27 -2.75 12.71 2.27
CA LEU A 27 -4.08 12.39 1.72
C LEU A 27 -5.16 12.32 2.80
N LYS A 28 -4.84 11.82 4.00
CA LYS A 28 -5.77 11.86 5.14
C LYS A 28 -6.12 13.28 5.55
N THR A 29 -5.17 14.22 5.53
CA THR A 29 -5.48 15.65 5.82
C THR A 29 -6.48 16.26 4.83
N LYS A 30 -6.54 15.71 3.61
CA LYS A 30 -7.48 16.10 2.56
C LYS A 30 -8.77 15.25 2.54
N LYS A 31 -9.00 14.44 3.58
CA LYS A 31 -10.19 13.61 3.77
C LYS A 31 -10.37 12.53 2.69
N HIS A 32 -9.29 12.04 2.10
CA HIS A 32 -9.34 10.83 1.27
C HIS A 32 -9.48 9.58 2.15
N GLU A 33 -10.13 8.55 1.59
CA GLU A 33 -10.23 7.23 2.20
C GLU A 33 -9.03 6.40 1.77
N ILE A 34 -8.34 5.77 2.72
CA ILE A 34 -7.10 5.05 2.47
C ILE A 34 -7.30 3.55 2.65
N ILE A 35 -6.91 2.81 1.60
CA ILE A 35 -6.85 1.35 1.60
C ILE A 35 -5.39 0.94 1.51
N VAL A 36 -4.89 0.15 2.45
CA VAL A 36 -3.53 -0.39 2.39
C VAL A 36 -3.58 -1.88 2.11
N TYR A 37 -2.86 -2.31 1.08
CA TYR A 37 -2.63 -3.70 0.75
C TYR A 37 -1.24 -4.10 1.25
N SER A 38 -1.20 -4.95 2.28
CA SER A 38 0.03 -5.35 2.98
C SER A 38 0.22 -6.87 2.95
N ALA A 39 1.45 -7.36 3.18
CA ALA A 39 1.72 -8.79 3.35
C ALA A 39 1.43 -9.27 4.79
N GLU A 40 1.35 -8.32 5.71
CA GLU A 40 1.27 -8.54 7.14
C GLU A 40 0.28 -7.56 7.77
N LYS A 41 -0.20 -7.92 8.96
CA LYS A 41 -1.11 -7.04 9.70
C LYS A 41 -0.38 -5.74 10.07
N ILE A 42 -1.00 -4.61 9.81
CA ILE A 42 -0.43 -3.29 10.11
C ILE A 42 -0.28 -3.12 11.63
N ASN A 43 0.91 -2.70 12.03
CA ASN A 43 1.24 -2.42 13.42
C ASN A 43 1.12 -0.92 13.69
N ASP A 44 -0.10 -0.48 14.03
CA ASP A 44 -0.40 0.93 14.31
C ASP A 44 0.45 1.52 15.44
N VAL A 45 0.82 0.71 16.43
CA VAL A 45 1.66 1.15 17.56
C VAL A 45 3.06 1.47 17.06
N HIS A 46 3.68 0.54 16.32
CA HIS A 46 5.01 0.73 15.77
C HIS A 46 5.07 1.90 14.79
N ILE A 47 4.09 2.02 13.88
CA ILE A 47 4.00 3.14 12.95
C ILE A 47 3.88 4.46 13.71
N ARG A 48 3.08 4.52 14.78
CA ARG A 48 2.94 5.73 15.59
C ARG A 48 4.23 6.09 16.31
N GLU A 49 4.93 5.11 16.89
CA GLU A 49 6.21 5.32 17.58
C GLU A 49 7.26 5.89 16.63
N PHE A 50 7.33 5.38 15.40
CA PHE A 50 8.27 5.84 14.39
C PHE A 50 7.88 7.17 13.74
N PHE A 51 6.63 7.27 13.27
CA PHE A 51 6.14 8.42 12.51
C PHE A 51 5.79 9.62 13.41
N GLY A 52 5.66 9.40 14.72
CA GLY A 52 5.38 10.44 15.71
C GLY A 52 3.95 10.98 15.69
N CYS A 53 3.07 10.41 14.87
CA CYS A 53 1.67 10.83 14.79
C CYS A 53 0.74 9.63 14.62
N ASN A 54 -0.53 9.81 14.98
CA ASN A 54 -1.53 8.76 14.84
C ASN A 54 -2.06 8.73 13.39
N LEU A 55 -1.54 7.79 12.59
CA LEU A 55 -1.96 7.59 11.21
C LEU A 55 -3.11 6.58 11.17
N LYS A 56 -4.35 7.06 11.01
CA LYS A 56 -5.51 6.17 10.91
C LYS A 56 -5.71 5.69 9.47
N ILE A 57 -5.44 4.41 9.22
CA ILE A 57 -5.78 3.73 7.98
C ILE A 57 -7.24 3.31 8.04
N ASP A 58 -8.02 3.59 6.98
CA ASP A 58 -9.46 3.33 6.98
C ASP A 58 -9.77 1.87 6.70
N LYS A 59 -8.98 1.26 5.80
CA LYS A 59 -9.12 -0.14 5.43
C LYS A 59 -7.77 -0.80 5.20
N GLU A 60 -7.62 -1.96 5.79
CA GLU A 60 -6.47 -2.83 5.60
C GLU A 60 -6.89 -4.08 4.82
N VAL A 61 -6.06 -4.52 3.89
CA VAL A 61 -6.21 -5.78 3.15
C VAL A 61 -4.90 -6.54 3.23
N VAL A 62 -4.86 -7.55 4.10
CA VAL A 62 -3.72 -8.47 4.18
C VAL A 62 -3.77 -9.44 3.00
N ILE A 63 -2.74 -9.44 2.18
CA ILE A 63 -2.59 -10.30 1.01
C ILE A 63 -1.98 -11.62 1.49
N PRO A 64 -2.70 -12.75 1.34
CA PRO A 64 -2.17 -14.02 1.76
C PRO A 64 -1.16 -14.53 0.70
N PRO A 65 0.04 -14.98 1.14
CA PRO A 65 1.14 -15.32 0.24
C PRO A 65 0.87 -16.52 -0.68
N ASN A 66 -0.13 -17.33 -0.34
CA ASN A 66 -0.58 -18.48 -1.14
C ASN A 66 -1.38 -18.09 -2.40
N LEU A 67 -1.94 -16.87 -2.47
CA LEU A 67 -2.72 -16.36 -3.60
C LEU A 67 -1.89 -15.39 -4.46
N PHE A 68 -1.12 -14.54 -3.80
CA PHE A 68 -0.20 -13.60 -4.42
C PHE A 68 1.00 -13.49 -3.51
N ASP A 69 2.17 -13.96 -3.94
CA ASP A 69 3.39 -13.68 -3.20
C ASP A 69 3.64 -12.17 -3.27
N PRO A 70 3.50 -11.44 -2.15
CA PRO A 70 3.63 -10.00 -2.15
C PRO A 70 5.07 -9.53 -2.42
N TYR A 71 6.04 -10.44 -2.39
CA TYR A 71 7.46 -10.20 -2.63
C TYR A 71 7.91 -10.62 -4.04
N ALA A 72 7.05 -11.28 -4.84
CA ALA A 72 7.36 -11.70 -6.20
C ALA A 72 7.27 -10.54 -7.21
N ILE A 73 8.16 -9.55 -7.07
CA ILE A 73 8.19 -8.32 -7.87
C ILE A 73 8.52 -8.61 -9.35
N GLU A 74 9.26 -9.69 -9.62
CA GLU A 74 9.75 -10.02 -10.97
C GLU A 74 8.68 -10.64 -11.89
N ASN A 75 7.57 -11.13 -11.34
CA ASN A 75 6.53 -11.77 -12.14
C ASN A 75 5.57 -10.72 -12.72
N ALA A 76 5.82 -10.29 -13.96
CA ALA A 76 5.03 -9.25 -14.63
C ALA A 76 3.53 -9.60 -14.72
N TYR A 77 3.17 -10.84 -15.05
CA TYR A 77 1.76 -11.24 -15.19
C TYR A 77 1.03 -11.24 -13.85
N LEU A 78 1.68 -11.75 -12.80
CA LEU A 78 1.11 -11.74 -11.45
C LEU A 78 0.90 -10.30 -10.96
N ASN A 79 1.86 -9.41 -11.20
CA ASN A 79 1.76 -8.00 -10.82
C ASN A 79 0.73 -7.22 -11.65
N LEU A 80 0.54 -7.55 -12.93
CA LEU A 80 -0.54 -7.02 -13.77
C LEU A 80 -1.91 -7.46 -13.22
N LEU A 81 -2.09 -8.73 -12.90
CA LEU A 81 -3.34 -9.22 -12.31
C LEU A 81 -3.61 -8.59 -10.94
N LYS A 82 -2.58 -8.50 -10.09
CA LYS A 82 -2.62 -7.86 -8.78
C LYS A 82 -3.08 -6.40 -8.89
N SER A 83 -2.42 -5.62 -9.76
CA SER A 83 -2.75 -4.20 -9.95
C SER A 83 -4.18 -4.01 -10.46
N TYR A 84 -4.64 -4.84 -11.39
CA TYR A 84 -6.03 -4.83 -11.85
C TYR A 84 -7.03 -5.07 -10.70
N ILE A 85 -6.81 -6.11 -9.88
CA ILE A 85 -7.69 -6.46 -8.76
C ILE A 85 -7.72 -5.34 -7.71
N PHE A 86 -6.56 -4.76 -7.40
CA PHE A 86 -6.44 -3.71 -6.38
C PHE A 86 -7.08 -2.41 -6.87
N LYS A 87 -6.85 -2.04 -8.13
CA LYS A 87 -7.46 -0.87 -8.75
C LYS A 87 -8.98 -0.95 -8.74
N PHE A 88 -9.59 -2.13 -8.92
CA PHE A 88 -11.06 -2.25 -8.88
C PHE A 88 -11.69 -1.85 -7.53
N LYS A 89 -10.91 -1.83 -6.45
CA LYS A 89 -11.37 -1.46 -5.10
C LYS A 89 -11.08 0.00 -4.73
N CYS A 90 -10.38 0.75 -5.55
CA CYS A 90 -9.99 2.14 -5.29
C CYS A 90 -10.10 3.01 -6.55
N ASP A 91 -10.08 4.33 -6.37
CA ASP A 91 -10.13 5.25 -7.51
C ASP A 91 -8.70 5.52 -8.03
N PHE A 92 -7.70 5.44 -7.16
CA PHE A 92 -6.27 5.67 -7.43
C PHE A 92 -5.45 4.60 -6.72
N LEU A 93 -4.50 3.95 -7.41
CA LEU A 93 -3.67 2.90 -6.85
C LEU A 93 -2.19 3.29 -6.95
N ILE A 94 -1.55 3.46 -5.81
CA ILE A 94 -0.13 3.81 -5.70
C ILE A 94 0.65 2.54 -5.33
N ASP A 95 1.63 2.18 -6.15
CA ASP A 95 2.56 1.10 -5.86
C ASP A 95 3.92 1.71 -5.49
N THR A 96 4.23 1.72 -4.19
CA THR A 96 5.50 2.25 -3.66
C THR A 96 6.56 1.16 -3.47
N PHE A 97 6.28 -0.08 -3.88
CA PHE A 97 7.13 -1.24 -3.60
C PHE A 97 7.71 -1.88 -4.86
N SER A 98 6.91 -1.97 -5.92
CA SER A 98 7.34 -2.56 -7.18
C SER A 98 8.26 -1.61 -7.95
N ASN A 99 9.25 -2.17 -8.64
CA ASN A 99 10.16 -1.40 -9.50
C ASN A 99 9.62 -1.16 -10.92
N ALA A 100 8.29 -1.22 -11.12
CA ALA A 100 7.67 -1.17 -12.43
C ALA A 100 6.36 -0.36 -12.41
N VAL A 101 6.07 0.31 -13.52
CA VAL A 101 4.82 1.04 -13.75
C VAL A 101 3.86 0.12 -14.50
N PHE A 102 2.76 -0.26 -13.85
CA PHE A 102 1.73 -1.13 -14.44
C PHE A 102 0.52 -0.30 -14.92
N PRO A 103 -0.24 -0.76 -15.93
CA PRO A 103 -1.32 0.04 -16.56
C PRO A 103 -2.43 0.52 -15.62
N TRP A 104 -2.61 -0.14 -14.48
CA TRP A 104 -3.64 0.17 -13.48
C TRP A 104 -3.07 0.79 -12.19
N VAL A 105 -1.78 1.09 -12.20
CA VAL A 105 -1.08 1.77 -11.12
C VAL A 105 -0.81 3.18 -11.58
N ASP A 106 -1.12 4.13 -10.72
CA ASP A 106 -0.76 5.51 -10.92
C ASP A 106 0.62 5.75 -10.27
N ALA A 107 1.59 6.18 -11.09
CA ALA A 107 2.98 6.42 -10.70
C ALA A 107 3.22 7.84 -10.19
#